data_AF-A0A453CQZ9-F1
#
_entry.id   AF-A0A453CQZ9-F1
#
_cell.length_a   1.000
_cell.length_b   1.000
_cell.length_c   1.000
_cell.angle_alpha   90.00
_cell.angle_beta   90.00
_cell.angle_gamma   90.00
#
_symmetry.space_group_name_H-M   'P 1'
#
loop_
_entity.id
_entity.type
_entity.pdbx_description
1 polymer ?
#
loop_
_entity_poly.entity_id
_entity_poly.type
_entity_poly.pdbx_seq_one_letter_code
_entity_poly.pdbx_strand_id
1 'polypeptide(L)'
;KPRLFFLLLFVCGRIANIFDRYLKAPSTRFDEMDVQQKIIHEMTRMKDESNRLKIIMRQYMGEDLGSLTLQDVSNLEQQIEFSLYKVRLRKQQLLDQQLLEMRQREMHMSEDQSSSYMFHMNPARDQPGQPADVMNPKLFPLWDVGDQIYGQDAESSMTALKLSPQLQEYKLQPVQPNLQEGNLHGYVLRL
;
A
#
# COMPACT_ATOMS: atom_id res chain seq x y z
N LYS A 1 -3.66 -4.92 79.05
CA LYS A 1 -4.48 -3.79 78.53
C LYS A 1 -3.66 -2.51 78.22
N PRO A 2 -2.74 -1.99 79.06
CA PRO A 2 -2.05 -0.72 78.76
C PRO A 2 -1.06 -0.78 77.59
N ARG A 3 -0.40 -1.92 77.36
CA ARG A 3 0.52 -2.11 76.23
C ARG A 3 -0.15 -2.05 74.85
N LEU A 4 -1.39 -2.55 74.75
CA LEU A 4 -2.16 -2.50 73.51
C LEU A 4 -2.62 -1.08 73.19
N PHE A 5 -2.97 -0.30 74.22
CA PHE A 5 -3.31 1.12 74.09
C PHE A 5 -2.11 1.96 73.63
N PHE A 6 -0.92 1.68 74.17
CA PHE A 6 0.31 2.37 73.76
C PHE A 6 0.70 2.05 72.32
N LEU A 7 0.53 0.79 71.90
CA LEU A 7 0.76 0.38 70.51
C LEU A 7 -0.22 1.07 69.55
N LEU A 8 -1.51 1.14 69.93
CA LEU A 8 -2.54 1.79 69.12
C LEU A 8 -2.27 3.29 68.94
N LEU A 9 -1.89 4.00 70.02
CA LEU A 9 -1.51 5.41 69.95
C LEU A 9 -0.26 5.63 69.09
N PHE A 10 0.73 4.75 69.22
CA PHE A 10 1.94 4.81 68.41
C PHE A 10 1.65 4.59 66.92
N VAL A 11 0.82 3.59 66.59
CA VAL A 11 0.40 3.32 65.21
C VAL A 11 -0.43 4.46 64.64
N CYS A 12 -1.37 5.01 65.41
CA CYS A 12 -2.19 6.15 64.98
C CYS A 12 -1.32 7.40 64.70
N GLY A 13 -0.35 7.70 65.57
CA GLY A 13 0.59 8.79 65.35
C GLY A 13 1.47 8.58 64.11
N ARG A 14 1.90 7.35 63.84
CA ARG A 14 2.66 7.00 62.64
C ARG A 14 1.82 7.13 61.37
N ILE A 15 0.58 6.66 61.38
CA ILE A 15 -0.35 6.78 60.25
C ILE A 15 -0.65 8.25 59.96
N ALA A 16 -0.96 9.05 60.99
CA ALA A 16 -1.20 10.49 60.83
C ALA A 16 0.01 11.21 60.24
N ASN A 17 1.23 10.86 60.67
CA ASN A 17 2.46 11.42 60.15
C ASN A 17 2.76 10.99 58.69
N ILE A 18 2.41 9.76 58.33
CA ILE A 18 2.49 9.29 56.93
C ILE A 18 1.47 10.04 56.07
N PHE A 19 0.24 10.22 56.57
CA PHE A 19 -0.82 10.95 55.86
C PHE A 19 -0.45 12.42 55.64
N ASP A 20 0.07 13.09 56.68
CA ASP A 20 0.54 14.48 56.61
C ASP A 20 1.68 14.63 55.59
N ARG A 21 2.65 13.70 55.60
CA ARG A 21 3.74 13.69 54.61
C ARG A 21 3.24 13.43 53.19
N TYR A 22 2.23 12.59 53.01
CA TYR A 22 1.67 12.31 51.69
C TYR A 22 0.89 13.51 51.12
N LEU A 23 0.13 14.22 51.98
CA LEU A 23 -0.58 15.44 51.60
C LEU A 23 0.35 16.62 51.31
N LYS A 24 1.52 16.64 51.96
CA LYS A 24 2.52 17.72 51.83
C LYS A 24 3.61 17.42 50.79
N ALA A 25 3.67 16.19 50.29
CA ALA A 25 4.57 15.85 49.20
C ALA A 25 4.14 16.62 47.94
N PRO A 26 5.06 17.35 47.27
CA PRO A 26 4.76 17.95 45.97
C PRO A 26 4.36 16.83 45.03
N SER A 27 3.12 16.92 44.57
CA SER A 27 2.44 15.86 43.85
C SER A 27 3.12 15.55 42.52
N THR A 28 3.10 14.27 42.13
CA THR A 28 3.30 13.78 40.75
C THR A 28 2.54 14.58 39.68
N ARG A 29 1.59 15.43 40.08
CA ARG A 29 0.99 16.50 39.27
C ARG A 29 1.98 17.40 38.55
N PHE A 30 3.19 17.65 39.06
CA PHE A 30 4.16 18.45 38.32
C PHE A 30 4.64 17.73 37.05
N ASP A 31 4.91 16.42 37.16
CA ASP A 31 5.28 15.56 36.02
C ASP A 31 4.07 15.27 35.12
N GLU A 32 2.88 15.03 35.67
CA GLU A 32 1.65 14.84 34.87
C GLU A 32 1.24 16.12 34.13
N MET A 33 1.40 17.30 34.75
CA MET A 33 1.15 18.59 34.11
C MET A 33 2.18 18.85 33.01
N ASP A 34 3.46 18.52 33.21
CA ASP A 34 4.49 18.60 32.16
C ASP A 34 4.18 17.65 30.98
N VAL A 35 3.78 16.40 31.26
CA VAL A 35 3.37 15.44 30.23
C VAL A 35 2.12 15.90 29.48
N GLN A 36 1.10 16.40 30.19
CA GLN A 36 -0.12 16.91 29.58
C GLN A 36 0.17 18.14 28.71
N GLN A 37 1.02 19.07 29.19
CA GLN A 37 1.47 20.20 28.39
C GLN A 37 2.21 19.71 27.14
N LYS A 38 3.16 18.78 27.28
CA LYS A 38 3.89 18.21 26.15
C LYS A 38 2.96 17.57 25.11
N ILE A 39 1.96 16.82 25.55
CA ILE A 39 0.96 16.22 24.64
C ILE A 39 0.19 17.33 23.90
N ILE A 40 -0.26 18.37 24.60
CA ILE A 40 -0.97 19.50 23.97
C ILE A 40 -0.08 20.21 22.95
N HIS A 41 1.20 20.41 23.26
CA HIS A 41 2.17 21.01 22.34
C HIS A 41 2.37 20.15 21.09
N GLU A 42 2.55 18.84 21.24
CA GLU A 42 2.69 17.91 20.11
C GLU A 42 1.42 17.84 19.26
N MET A 43 0.24 17.80 19.89
CA MET A 43 -1.04 17.86 19.18
C MET A 43 -1.20 19.15 18.39
N THR A 44 -0.80 20.29 18.98
CA THR A 44 -0.85 21.59 18.31
C THR A 44 0.11 21.61 17.14
N ARG A 45 1.37 21.17 17.32
CA ARG A 45 2.36 21.06 16.25
C ARG A 45 1.86 20.21 15.09
N MET A 46 1.27 19.05 15.39
CA MET A 46 0.73 18.14 14.37
C MET A 46 -0.47 18.75 13.64
N LYS A 47 -1.34 19.47 14.36
CA LYS A 47 -2.48 20.17 13.76
C LYS A 47 -2.02 21.29 12.84
N ASP A 48 -1.03 22.07 13.25
CA ASP A 48 -0.49 23.16 12.44
C ASP A 48 0.19 22.64 11.18
N GLU A 49 0.94 21.54 11.28
CA GLU A 49 1.53 20.88 10.11
C GLU A 49 0.44 20.34 9.17
N SER A 50 -0.61 19.71 9.71
CA SER A 50 -1.75 19.25 8.90
C SER A 50 -2.43 20.40 8.15
N ASN A 51 -2.63 21.54 8.82
CA ASN A 51 -3.22 22.72 8.20
C ASN A 51 -2.31 23.32 7.13
N ARG A 52 -1.01 23.41 7.42
CA ARG A 52 0.00 23.85 6.44
C ARG A 52 -0.01 22.97 5.18
N LEU A 53 0.00 21.66 5.34
CA LEU A 53 -0.06 20.72 4.22
C LEU A 53 -1.36 20.86 3.41
N LYS A 54 -2.50 21.08 4.07
CA LYS A 54 -3.77 21.34 3.38
C LYS A 54 -3.73 22.62 2.54
N ILE A 55 -3.16 23.70 3.09
CA ILE A 55 -3.01 24.97 2.35
C ILE A 55 -2.12 24.76 1.13
N ILE A 56 -0.97 24.10 1.31
CA ILE A 56 -0.05 23.80 0.22
C ILE A 56 -0.76 22.96 -0.86
N MET A 57 -1.50 21.92 -0.47
CA MET A 57 -2.23 21.07 -1.41
C MET A 57 -3.28 21.86 -2.21
N ARG A 58 -4.01 22.77 -1.57
CA ARG A 58 -4.95 23.68 -2.27
C ARG A 58 -4.25 24.57 -3.27
N GLN A 59 -3.10 25.14 -2.90
CA GLN A 59 -2.27 25.93 -3.81
C GLN A 59 -1.84 25.10 -5.03
N TYR A 60 -1.36 23.85 -4.83
CA TYR A 60 -1.05 22.94 -5.94
C TYR A 60 -2.29 22.58 -6.81
N MET A 61 -3.50 22.70 -6.27
CA MET A 61 -4.76 22.52 -7.01
C MET A 61 -5.23 23.82 -7.70
N GLY A 62 -4.51 24.92 -7.56
CA GLY A 62 -4.86 26.23 -8.11
C GLY A 62 -5.85 27.05 -7.27
N GLU A 63 -6.07 26.64 -6.01
CA GLU A 63 -6.94 27.34 -5.06
C GLU A 63 -6.13 28.29 -4.16
N ASP A 64 -6.79 29.32 -3.60
CA ASP A 64 -6.23 30.24 -2.59
C ASP A 64 -4.87 30.90 -2.94
N LEU A 65 -4.62 31.12 -4.24
CA LEU A 65 -3.34 31.67 -4.76
C LEU A 65 -3.13 33.16 -4.46
N GLY A 66 -4.16 33.89 -4.02
CA GLY A 66 -4.06 35.33 -3.73
C GLY A 66 -3.11 35.69 -2.58
N SER A 67 -2.66 34.69 -1.82
CA SER A 67 -1.66 34.83 -0.75
C SER A 67 -0.21 34.73 -1.23
N LEU A 68 0.00 34.26 -2.46
CA LEU A 68 1.33 34.00 -3.05
C LEU A 68 1.79 35.21 -3.88
N THR A 69 3.10 35.41 -3.94
CA THR A 69 3.68 36.40 -4.87
C THR A 69 3.72 35.84 -6.29
N LEU A 70 3.90 36.70 -7.29
CA LEU A 70 4.02 36.26 -8.69
C LEU A 70 5.19 35.28 -8.87
N GLN A 71 6.30 35.49 -8.16
CA GLN A 71 7.45 34.59 -8.18
C GLN A 71 7.09 33.21 -7.59
N ASP A 72 6.35 33.18 -6.48
CA ASP A 72 5.92 31.93 -5.85
C ASP A 72 4.97 31.14 -6.75
N VAL A 73 4.03 31.82 -7.42
CA VAL A 73 3.12 31.20 -8.39
C VAL A 73 3.89 30.62 -9.57
N SER A 74 4.87 31.36 -10.11
CA SER A 74 5.72 30.85 -11.21
C SER A 74 6.53 29.62 -10.79
N ASN A 75 7.09 29.63 -9.57
CA ASN A 75 7.80 28.47 -9.02
C ASN A 75 6.87 27.26 -8.84
N LEU A 76 5.63 27.49 -8.41
CA LEU A 76 4.61 26.46 -8.23
C LEU A 76 4.23 25.82 -9.57
N GLU A 77 4.00 26.65 -10.59
CA GLU A 77 3.72 26.22 -11.96
C GLU A 77 4.86 25.34 -12.50
N GLN A 78 6.11 25.79 -12.38
CA GLN A 78 7.27 25.03 -12.83
C GLN A 78 7.38 23.65 -12.13
N GLN A 79 7.07 23.58 -10.83
CA GLN A 79 7.06 22.32 -10.10
C GLN A 79 5.96 21.37 -10.61
N ILE A 80 4.77 21.90 -10.86
CA ILE A 80 3.65 21.12 -11.41
C ILE A 80 4.01 20.60 -12.79
N GLU A 81 4.50 21.46 -13.69
CA GLU A 81 4.91 21.07 -15.04
C GLU A 81 5.98 19.98 -15.04
N PHE A 82 7.02 20.13 -14.20
CA PHE A 82 8.07 19.14 -14.08
C PHE A 82 7.54 17.80 -13.56
N SER A 83 6.69 17.81 -12.54
CA SER A 83 6.08 16.59 -12.01
C SER A 83 5.18 15.90 -13.05
N LEU A 84 4.41 16.67 -13.81
CA LEU A 84 3.54 16.19 -14.88
C LEU A 84 4.36 15.59 -16.02
N TYR A 85 5.47 16.22 -16.40
CA TYR A 85 6.41 15.67 -17.37
C TYR A 85 6.90 14.29 -16.93
N LYS A 86 7.32 14.12 -15.67
CA LYS A 86 7.77 12.81 -15.15
C LYS A 86 6.67 11.75 -15.21
N VAL A 87 5.44 12.09 -14.87
CA VAL A 87 4.28 11.17 -14.96
C VAL A 87 4.04 10.75 -16.41
N ARG A 88 4.03 11.70 -17.35
CA ARG A 88 3.84 11.43 -18.78
C ARG A 88 4.95 10.55 -19.33
N LEU A 89 6.21 10.87 -19.00
CA LEU A 89 7.37 10.08 -19.40
C LEU A 89 7.25 8.64 -18.90
N ARG A 90 6.91 8.44 -17.63
CA ARG A 90 6.76 7.09 -17.07
C ARG A 90 5.61 6.33 -17.74
N LYS A 91 4.48 7.00 -18.01
CA LYS A 91 3.35 6.39 -18.73
C LYS A 91 3.77 5.96 -20.13
N GLN A 92 4.50 6.80 -20.85
CA GLN A 92 5.01 6.46 -22.18
C GLN A 92 5.93 5.24 -22.13
N GLN A 93 6.91 5.22 -21.22
CA GLN A 93 7.81 4.08 -21.05
C GLN A 93 7.07 2.75 -20.79
N LEU A 94 6.00 2.79 -19.98
CA LEU A 94 5.19 1.61 -19.71
C LEU A 94 4.39 1.16 -20.95
N LEU A 95 3.83 2.09 -21.71
CA LEU A 95 3.12 1.77 -22.96
C LEU A 95 4.08 1.17 -24.01
N ASP A 96 5.27 1.74 -24.14
CA ASP A 96 6.29 1.24 -25.06
C ASP A 96 6.74 -0.18 -24.67
N GLN A 97 6.88 -0.44 -23.37
CA GLN A 97 7.18 -1.79 -22.85
C GLN A 97 6.06 -2.78 -23.21
N GLN A 98 4.79 -2.41 -22.98
CA GLN A 98 3.65 -3.27 -23.32
C GLN A 98 3.56 -3.56 -24.81
N LEU A 99 3.81 -2.56 -25.66
CA LEU A 99 3.84 -2.73 -27.11
C LEU A 99 4.94 -3.69 -27.54
N LEU A 100 6.12 -3.59 -26.92
CA LEU A 100 7.24 -4.50 -27.21
C LEU A 100 6.92 -5.94 -26.78
N GLU A 101 6.32 -6.13 -25.60
CA GLU A 101 5.88 -7.44 -25.11
C GLU A 101 4.84 -8.07 -26.03
N MET A 102 3.86 -7.29 -26.50
CA MET A 102 2.85 -7.76 -27.46
C MET A 102 3.50 -8.19 -28.78
N ARG A 103 4.39 -7.37 -29.34
CA ARG A 103 5.09 -7.69 -30.59
C ARG A 103 5.95 -8.96 -30.45
N GLN A 104 6.62 -9.13 -29.31
CA GLN A 104 7.41 -10.34 -29.05
C GLN A 104 6.51 -11.58 -28.97
N ARG A 105 5.34 -11.46 -28.31
CA ARG A 105 4.36 -12.56 -28.26
C ARG A 105 3.83 -12.91 -29.64
N GLU A 106 3.49 -11.92 -30.46
CA GLU A 106 3.05 -12.13 -31.85
C GLU A 106 4.12 -12.85 -32.68
N MET A 107 5.38 -12.44 -32.55
CA MET A 107 6.52 -13.08 -33.23
C MET A 107 6.68 -14.53 -32.80
N HIS A 108 6.69 -14.82 -31.50
CA HIS A 108 6.83 -16.20 -30.98
C HIS A 108 5.65 -17.08 -31.39
N MET A 109 4.42 -16.55 -31.33
CA MET A 109 3.23 -17.25 -31.79
C MET A 109 3.28 -17.56 -33.29
N SER A 110 3.85 -16.66 -34.10
CA SER A 110 4.05 -16.89 -35.53
C SER A 110 5.14 -17.93 -35.81
N GLU A 111 6.23 -17.90 -35.05
CA GLU A 111 7.33 -18.87 -35.14
C GLU A 111 6.87 -20.28 -34.74
N ASP A 112 6.10 -20.41 -33.65
CA ASP A 112 5.54 -21.68 -33.18
C ASP A 112 4.55 -22.28 -34.19
N GLN A 113 3.66 -21.44 -34.74
CA GLN A 113 2.79 -21.85 -35.85
C GLN A 113 3.63 -22.30 -37.05
N SER A 114 4.79 -21.65 -37.28
CA SER A 114 5.70 -22.07 -38.33
C SER A 114 6.41 -23.38 -38.14
N SER A 115 6.94 -23.59 -36.95
CA SER A 115 7.54 -24.84 -36.57
C SER A 115 6.53 -25.99 -36.62
N SER A 116 5.30 -25.74 -36.16
CA SER A 116 4.20 -26.71 -36.22
C SER A 116 3.83 -27.08 -37.67
N TYR A 117 3.65 -26.10 -38.57
CA TYR A 117 3.35 -26.42 -39.97
C TYR A 117 4.50 -27.18 -40.64
N MET A 118 5.77 -26.87 -40.33
CA MET A 118 6.92 -27.57 -40.87
C MET A 118 6.98 -29.02 -40.39
N PHE A 119 6.64 -29.27 -39.12
CA PHE A 119 6.56 -30.61 -38.55
C PHE A 119 5.49 -31.46 -39.24
N HIS A 120 4.31 -30.88 -39.48
CA HIS A 120 3.19 -31.57 -40.13
C HIS A 120 3.39 -31.82 -41.62
N MET A 121 4.25 -31.06 -42.29
CA MET A 121 4.53 -31.20 -43.72
C MET A 121 5.72 -32.13 -44.03
N ASN A 122 6.30 -32.83 -43.05
CA ASN A 122 7.32 -33.85 -43.29
C ASN A 122 6.68 -35.16 -43.81
N PRO A 123 6.86 -35.55 -45.07
CA PRO A 123 6.19 -36.72 -45.66
C PRO A 123 6.91 -38.04 -45.36
N ALA A 124 7.49 -38.20 -44.17
CA ALA A 124 8.22 -39.39 -43.78
C ALA A 124 7.43 -40.22 -42.75
N ARG A 125 6.26 -40.72 -43.14
CA ARG A 125 5.61 -41.91 -42.55
C ARG A 125 4.44 -42.40 -43.41
N ASP A 126 4.75 -43.32 -44.31
CA ASP A 126 3.76 -44.19 -44.94
C ASP A 126 3.22 -45.21 -43.92
N GLN A 127 1.89 -45.27 -43.75
CA GLN A 127 1.12 -46.51 -43.69
C GLN A 127 -0.29 -46.26 -44.27
N PRO A 128 -0.80 -47.13 -45.16
CA PRO A 128 -2.09 -46.95 -45.81
C PRO A 128 -3.22 -47.60 -45.00
N GLY A 129 -4.33 -46.88 -44.79
CA GLY A 129 -5.53 -47.46 -44.19
C GLY A 129 -6.67 -46.49 -43.94
N GLN A 130 -7.66 -46.53 -44.85
CA GLN A 130 -9.08 -46.15 -44.70
C GLN A 130 -9.53 -44.73 -45.11
N PRO A 131 -10.74 -44.63 -45.71
CA PRO A 131 -11.14 -43.50 -46.53
C PRO A 131 -11.70 -42.32 -45.72
N ALA A 132 -11.26 -41.14 -46.16
CA ALA A 132 -11.92 -39.83 -46.11
C ALA A 132 -13.21 -39.73 -45.27
N ASP A 133 -13.06 -39.23 -44.05
CA ASP A 133 -14.03 -38.29 -43.50
C ASP A 133 -13.32 -36.92 -43.41
N VAL A 134 -13.91 -35.92 -44.06
CA VAL A 134 -13.31 -34.61 -44.27
C VAL A 134 -13.42 -33.82 -42.96
N MET A 135 -12.51 -34.09 -42.02
CA MET A 135 -12.33 -33.23 -40.85
C MET A 135 -11.43 -32.07 -41.25
N ASN A 136 -12.09 -31.04 -41.78
CA ASN A 136 -11.63 -29.66 -41.84
C ASN A 136 -10.82 -29.31 -40.58
N PRO A 137 -9.51 -28.98 -40.68
CA PRO A 137 -8.79 -28.44 -39.54
C PRO A 137 -9.40 -27.07 -39.27
N LYS A 138 -10.23 -26.99 -38.23
CA LYS A 138 -10.78 -25.74 -37.71
C LYS A 138 -9.60 -24.84 -37.34
N LEU A 139 -9.18 -24.03 -38.32
CA LEU A 139 -8.50 -22.78 -38.14
C LEU A 139 -9.30 -22.04 -37.06
N PHE A 140 -8.64 -21.74 -35.94
CA PHE A 140 -9.19 -21.05 -34.78
C PHE A 140 -10.29 -20.03 -35.14
N PRO A 141 -11.44 -19.99 -34.44
CA PRO A 141 -12.44 -18.96 -34.65
C PRO A 141 -11.88 -17.61 -34.17
N LEU A 142 -11.35 -16.82 -35.10
CA LEU A 142 -10.71 -15.52 -34.88
C LEU A 142 -11.73 -14.38 -34.62
N TRP A 143 -13.03 -14.64 -34.44
CA TRP A 143 -13.99 -13.55 -34.16
C TRP A 143 -15.26 -13.94 -33.39
N ASP A 144 -15.25 -15.02 -32.59
CA ASP A 144 -16.44 -15.42 -31.80
C ASP A 144 -16.37 -15.03 -30.30
N VAL A 145 -15.70 -13.92 -29.99
CA VAL A 145 -15.75 -13.28 -28.64
C VAL A 145 -16.54 -11.98 -28.75
N GLY A 146 -17.73 -12.05 -29.32
CA GLY A 146 -18.60 -10.90 -29.56
C GLY A 146 -19.98 -11.00 -28.91
N ASP A 147 -20.53 -12.21 -28.71
CA ASP A 147 -21.98 -12.35 -28.53
C ASP A 147 -22.42 -13.14 -27.29
N GLN A 148 -21.63 -13.09 -26.22
CA GLN A 148 -22.04 -13.64 -24.91
C GLN A 148 -21.73 -12.69 -23.75
N ILE A 149 -21.90 -11.38 -23.96
CA ILE A 149 -21.91 -10.36 -22.90
C ILE A 149 -23.36 -9.89 -22.69
N TYR A 150 -24.25 -10.80 -22.30
CA TYR A 150 -25.47 -10.47 -21.56
C TYR A 150 -25.90 -11.71 -20.78
N GLY A 151 -25.57 -11.74 -19.49
CA GLY A 151 -26.13 -12.71 -18.55
C GLY A 151 -25.09 -13.44 -17.71
N GLN A 152 -24.83 -12.87 -16.53
CA GLN A 152 -24.68 -13.58 -15.26
C GLN A 152 -23.44 -14.49 -15.06
N ASP A 153 -22.65 -14.08 -14.06
CA ASP A 153 -21.84 -14.92 -13.16
C ASP A 153 -20.41 -15.30 -13.60
N ALA A 154 -19.44 -14.39 -13.45
CA ALA A 154 -18.07 -14.75 -13.05
C ALA A 154 -17.21 -13.52 -12.79
N GLU A 155 -16.80 -13.38 -11.53
CA GLU A 155 -15.76 -12.50 -11.04
C GLU A 155 -14.38 -12.95 -11.58
N SER A 156 -14.00 -12.54 -12.79
CA SER A 156 -12.60 -12.59 -13.24
C SER A 156 -12.42 -11.85 -14.56
N SER A 157 -12.17 -10.54 -14.46
CA SER A 157 -11.32 -9.73 -15.35
C SER A 157 -11.65 -8.24 -15.19
N MET A 158 -11.47 -7.71 -13.97
CA MET A 158 -11.50 -6.26 -13.71
C MET A 158 -10.11 -5.67 -13.46
N THR A 159 -9.05 -6.41 -13.80
CA THR A 159 -7.66 -5.99 -13.53
C THR A 159 -6.91 -5.45 -14.75
N ALA A 160 -7.50 -5.45 -15.95
CA ALA A 160 -6.76 -5.08 -17.16
C ALA A 160 -6.50 -3.57 -17.32
N LEU A 161 -7.26 -2.67 -16.67
CA LEU A 161 -7.07 -1.22 -16.79
C LEU A 161 -7.39 -0.48 -15.49
N LYS A 162 -6.50 -0.58 -14.49
CA LYS A 162 -6.55 0.27 -13.27
C LYS A 162 -5.48 1.36 -13.37
N LEU A 163 -5.78 2.45 -14.09
CA LEU A 163 -5.05 3.71 -13.98
C LEU A 163 -5.85 4.69 -13.12
N SER A 164 -5.79 4.53 -11.80
CA SER A 164 -6.23 5.56 -10.86
C SER A 164 -5.50 5.37 -9.53
N PRO A 165 -4.90 6.42 -8.93
CA PRO A 165 -4.27 6.30 -7.61
C PRO A 165 -5.38 6.22 -6.56
N GLN A 166 -5.86 5.01 -6.30
CA GLN A 166 -6.81 4.74 -5.23
C GLN A 166 -6.03 4.82 -3.91
N LEU A 167 -6.19 5.93 -3.17
CA LEU A 167 -5.78 6.03 -1.77
C LEU A 167 -6.42 4.87 -0.99
N GLN A 168 -5.66 3.80 -0.76
CA GLN A 168 -6.08 2.75 0.16
C GLN A 168 -5.65 3.16 1.56
N GLU A 169 -6.65 3.57 2.34
CA GLU A 169 -6.59 3.76 3.77
C GLU A 169 -6.11 2.45 4.43
N TYR A 170 -4.90 2.45 5.01
CA TYR A 170 -4.32 1.28 5.65
C TYR A 170 -5.13 0.92 6.90
N LYS A 171 -6.00 -0.09 6.80
CA LYS A 171 -6.62 -0.73 7.97
C LYS A 171 -5.77 -1.93 8.36
N LEU A 172 -4.86 -1.72 9.32
CA LEU A 172 -4.13 -2.81 9.97
C LEU A 172 -5.14 -3.75 10.62
N GLN A 173 -5.25 -4.97 10.12
CA GLN A 173 -5.99 -6.03 10.80
C GLN A 173 -5.07 -6.65 11.86
N PRO A 174 -5.48 -6.70 13.14
CA PRO A 174 -4.76 -7.46 14.15
C PRO A 174 -5.12 -8.95 14.00
N VAL A 175 -4.10 -9.80 14.09
CA VAL A 175 -4.11 -11.28 14.17
C VAL A 175 -4.00 -12.03 12.83
N GLN A 176 -2.77 -12.47 12.51
CA GLN A 176 -2.52 -13.69 11.74
C GLN A 176 -1.65 -14.66 12.57
N PRO A 177 -1.97 -15.97 12.60
CA PRO A 177 -1.51 -16.91 13.63
C PRO A 177 -0.25 -17.70 13.27
N ASN A 178 0.59 -17.21 12.36
CA ASN A 178 1.78 -17.95 11.90
C ASN A 178 3.07 -17.42 12.54
N LEU A 179 3.11 -17.47 13.87
CA LEU A 179 4.33 -17.69 14.64
C LEU A 179 4.29 -19.16 15.08
N GLN A 180 4.89 -20.03 14.28
CA GLN A 180 5.40 -21.30 14.79
C GLN A 180 6.91 -21.24 14.71
N GLU A 181 7.50 -21.00 15.87
CA GLU A 181 8.93 -21.03 16.15
C GLU A 181 9.50 -22.43 15.87
N GLY A 182 10.69 -22.46 15.28
CA GLY A 182 11.43 -23.66 14.91
C GLY A 182 12.94 -23.44 14.86
N ASN A 183 13.48 -22.91 15.96
CA ASN A 183 14.82 -23.15 16.54
C ASN A 183 16.12 -22.77 15.79
N LEU A 184 16.82 -21.78 16.38
CA LEU A 184 18.27 -21.54 16.51
C LEU A 184 19.25 -22.06 15.45
N HIS A 185 20.01 -21.14 14.85
CA HIS A 185 21.38 -20.85 15.34
C HIS A 185 21.88 -19.51 14.80
N GLY A 186 22.42 -18.70 15.69
CA GLY A 186 22.71 -17.28 15.44
C GLY A 186 23.92 -17.00 14.59
N TYR A 187 23.96 -15.77 14.09
CA TYR A 187 25.19 -15.02 13.88
C TYR A 187 24.95 -13.55 14.25
N VAL A 188 25.62 -13.16 15.33
CA VAL A 188 25.89 -11.77 15.71
C VAL A 188 27.06 -11.28 14.85
N LEU A 189 26.85 -10.27 14.01
CA LEU A 189 27.86 -9.33 13.51
C LEU A 189 27.12 -8.01 13.23
N ARG A 190 27.24 -6.97 14.05
CA ARG A 190 28.36 -6.02 14.18
C ARG A 190 28.56 -5.19 12.91
N LEU A 191 28.04 -3.97 12.94
CA LEU A 191 28.66 -2.70 12.51
C LEU A 191 27.89 -1.55 13.16
#